data_AF-A0A6J0YNA7-F1
#
_entry.id   AF-A0A6J0YNA7-F1
#
_cell.length_a   1.000
_cell.length_b   1.000
_cell.length_c   1.000
_cell.angle_alpha   90.00
_cell.angle_beta   90.00
_cell.angle_gamma   90.00
#
_symmetry.space_group_name_H-M   'P 1'
#
loop_
_entity.id
_entity.type
_entity.pdbx_description
1 polymer ?
#
loop_
_entity_poly.entity_id
_entity_poly.type
_entity_poly.pdbx_seq_one_letter_code
_entity_poly.pdbx_strand_id
1 'polypeptide(L)'
;MHTLHTHSQKENVVTDLVTLYCASPTRKQTGKKERSNTLNIAIENMCKKTRDLRRQLRKAIIDHVSDSFLDTTVPLLVLIEAAKNGREKEIKEYAAIFREHTSRLVEVANLACSMSTNEDGIKIVRVAANHLETLCPQ
;
A
#
# COMPACT_ATOMS: atom_id res chain seq x y z
N MET A 1 -6.82 18.57 -9.18
CA MET A 1 -5.60 19.07 -9.83
C MET A 1 -4.31 18.38 -9.35
N HIS A 2 -4.19 17.86 -8.12
CA HIS A 2 -2.98 17.14 -7.67
C HIS A 2 -2.90 15.65 -8.08
N THR A 3 -4.00 14.99 -8.42
CA THR A 3 -4.03 13.55 -8.73
C THR A 3 -3.58 13.19 -10.15
N LEU A 4 -3.53 14.17 -11.07
CA LEU A 4 -3.10 13.95 -12.46
C LEU A 4 -1.58 14.07 -12.63
N HIS A 5 -0.90 14.77 -11.72
CA HIS A 5 0.55 14.99 -11.85
C HIS A 5 1.38 13.78 -11.41
N THR A 6 0.84 12.93 -10.54
CA THR A 6 1.50 11.70 -10.07
C THR A 6 1.35 10.53 -11.04
N HIS A 7 0.39 10.59 -11.99
CA HIS A 7 0.25 9.56 -13.02
C HIS A 7 1.23 9.78 -14.17
N SER A 8 1.47 11.04 -14.56
CA SER A 8 2.42 11.41 -15.62
C SER A 8 3.89 11.16 -15.25
N GLN A 9 4.27 11.15 -13.97
CA GLN A 9 5.65 10.82 -13.56
C GLN A 9 5.95 9.31 -13.49
N LYS A 10 4.94 8.44 -13.48
CA LYS A 10 5.12 6.98 -13.38
C LYS A 10 5.39 6.32 -14.74
N GLU A 11 4.82 6.85 -15.81
CA GLU A 11 5.01 6.33 -17.17
C GLU A 11 6.30 6.80 -17.85
N ASN A 12 6.96 7.85 -17.36
CA ASN A 12 8.14 8.39 -18.01
C ASN A 12 9.44 7.65 -17.69
N VAL A 13 9.58 6.97 -16.54
CA VAL A 13 10.90 6.46 -16.10
C VAL A 13 11.35 5.20 -16.87
N VAL A 14 10.42 4.26 -17.08
CA VAL A 14 10.69 3.07 -17.90
C VAL A 14 10.77 3.45 -19.38
N THR A 15 9.91 4.38 -19.81
CA THR A 15 9.91 4.91 -21.17
C THR A 15 11.20 5.66 -21.50
N ASP A 16 11.77 6.42 -20.57
CA ASP A 16 13.05 7.12 -20.74
C ASP A 16 14.22 6.14 -20.91
N LEU A 17 14.28 5.08 -20.10
CA LEU A 17 15.28 4.01 -20.26
C LEU A 17 15.14 3.30 -21.61
N VAL A 18 13.91 2.89 -21.94
CA VAL A 18 13.63 2.12 -23.16
C VAL A 18 13.90 3.01 -24.38
N THR A 19 13.57 4.29 -24.33
CA THR A 19 13.87 5.27 -25.38
C THR A 19 15.38 5.45 -25.55
N LEU A 20 16.13 5.60 -24.44
CA LEU A 20 17.59 5.73 -24.50
C LEU A 20 18.29 4.45 -24.98
N TYR A 21 17.75 3.28 -24.65
CA TYR A 21 18.25 1.99 -25.12
C TYR A 21 17.95 1.77 -26.61
N CYS A 22 16.71 2.08 -27.04
CA CYS A 22 16.22 1.90 -28.42
C CYS A 22 16.72 2.96 -29.41
N ALA A 23 17.11 4.17 -28.98
CA ALA A 23 17.65 5.23 -29.83
C ALA A 23 19.08 4.96 -30.36
N SER A 24 19.46 3.71 -30.57
CA SER A 24 20.81 3.27 -30.94
C SER A 24 20.97 2.87 -32.42
N PRO A 25 21.03 3.80 -33.41
CA PRO A 25 21.69 3.51 -34.67
C PRO A 25 23.20 3.81 -34.55
N THR A 26 24.00 2.79 -34.84
CA THR A 26 25.47 2.74 -34.86
C THR A 26 26.17 4.03 -35.34
N ARG A 27 26.99 4.69 -34.50
CA ARG A 27 28.10 5.57 -34.94
C ARG A 27 29.16 5.84 -33.85
N LYS A 28 30.36 5.29 -34.09
CA LYS A 28 31.74 5.64 -33.65
C LYS A 28 32.11 5.65 -32.15
N GLN A 29 33.23 4.98 -31.88
CA GLN A 29 33.75 4.54 -30.56
C GLN A 29 34.38 5.64 -29.67
N THR A 30 34.34 6.91 -30.05
CA THR A 30 34.85 8.01 -29.20
C THR A 30 33.85 8.51 -28.14
N GLY A 31 32.57 8.14 -28.25
CA GLY A 31 31.51 8.51 -27.28
C GLY A 31 31.21 7.48 -26.18
N LYS A 32 31.99 6.39 -26.07
CA LYS A 32 31.69 5.26 -25.15
C LYS A 32 31.75 5.66 -23.67
N LYS A 33 32.70 6.52 -23.28
CA LYS A 33 32.88 6.98 -21.89
C LYS A 33 31.79 7.97 -21.46
N GLU A 34 31.49 8.97 -22.30
CA GLU A 34 30.38 9.90 -22.03
C GLU A 34 29.01 9.21 -22.05
N ARG A 35 28.78 8.27 -23.00
CA ARG A 35 27.56 7.45 -23.02
C ARG A 35 27.43 6.57 -21.78
N SER A 36 28.53 5.97 -21.32
CA SER A 36 28.55 5.22 -20.06
C SER A 36 28.24 6.12 -18.87
N ASN A 37 28.72 7.37 -18.86
CA ASN A 37 28.44 8.32 -17.80
C ASN A 37 26.96 8.72 -17.77
N THR A 38 26.37 9.04 -18.93
CA THR A 38 24.93 9.36 -19.03
C THR A 38 24.05 8.20 -18.63
N LEU A 39 24.39 6.96 -19.04
CA LEU A 39 23.67 5.76 -18.64
C LEU A 39 23.77 5.53 -17.12
N ASN A 40 24.96 5.69 -16.54
CA ASN A 40 25.16 5.55 -15.09
C ASN A 40 24.35 6.59 -14.30
N ILE A 41 24.29 7.83 -14.78
CA ILE A 41 23.43 8.88 -14.18
C ILE A 41 21.96 8.50 -14.27
N ALA A 42 21.50 7.95 -15.40
CA ALA A 42 20.12 7.48 -15.54
C ALA A 42 19.80 6.35 -14.56
N ILE A 43 20.71 5.38 -14.39
CA ILE A 43 20.58 4.28 -13.43
C ILE A 43 20.53 4.82 -12.00
N GLU A 44 21.42 5.74 -11.63
CA GLU A 44 21.43 6.35 -10.29
C GLU A 44 20.13 7.10 -9.99
N ASN A 45 19.65 7.89 -10.97
CA ASN A 45 18.38 8.60 -10.87
C ASN A 45 17.20 7.65 -10.69
N MET A 46 17.20 6.52 -11.39
CA MET A 46 16.19 5.49 -11.20
C MET A 46 16.26 4.84 -9.84
N CYS A 47 17.44 4.41 -9.40
CA CYS A 47 17.63 3.83 -8.07
C CYS A 47 17.12 4.80 -6.98
N LYS A 48 17.41 6.09 -7.13
CA LYS A 48 16.92 7.14 -6.23
C LYS A 48 15.39 7.24 -6.27
N LYS A 49 14.78 7.34 -7.45
CA LYS A 49 13.30 7.42 -7.61
C LYS A 49 12.60 6.17 -7.05
N THR A 50 13.11 4.97 -7.32
CA THR A 50 12.56 3.71 -6.77
C THR A 50 12.66 3.68 -5.25
N ARG A 51 13.78 4.14 -4.67
CA ARG A 51 13.93 4.24 -3.21
C ARG A 51 12.96 5.24 -2.61
N ASP A 52 12.80 6.40 -3.22
CA ASP A 52 11.90 7.45 -2.74
C ASP A 52 10.44 7.00 -2.82
N LEU A 53 10.05 6.31 -3.92
CA LEU A 53 8.73 5.70 -4.05
C LEU A 53 8.48 4.67 -2.95
N ARG A 54 9.45 3.77 -2.69
CA ARG A 54 9.34 2.79 -1.60
C ARG A 54 9.15 3.46 -0.25
N ARG A 55 9.84 4.58 0.00
CA ARG A 55 9.68 5.37 1.23
C ARG A 55 8.28 5.97 1.33
N GLN A 56 7.74 6.52 0.24
CA GLN A 56 6.38 7.08 0.22
C GLN A 56 5.32 6.01 0.46
N LEU A 57 5.46 4.83 -0.16
CA LEU A 57 4.55 3.70 0.06
C LEU A 57 4.54 3.25 1.52
N ARG A 58 5.72 3.13 2.14
CA ARG A 58 5.80 2.80 3.58
C ARG A 58 5.11 3.85 4.45
N LYS A 59 5.30 5.15 4.16
CA LYS A 59 4.62 6.22 4.90
C LYS A 59 3.10 6.12 4.76
N ALA A 60 2.60 5.96 3.53
CA ALA A 60 1.17 5.82 3.28
C ALA A 60 0.54 4.62 3.99
N ILE A 61 1.26 3.48 4.07
CA ILE A 61 0.80 2.32 4.83
C ILE A 61 0.79 2.59 6.32
N ILE A 62 1.84 3.22 6.87
CA ILE A 62 1.91 3.57 8.29
C ILE A 62 0.76 4.53 8.65
N ASP A 63 0.50 5.53 7.81
CA ASP A 63 -0.61 6.47 8.00
C ASP A 63 -1.95 5.70 8.01
N HIS A 64 -2.17 4.80 7.05
CA HIS A 64 -3.38 3.98 6.99
C HIS A 64 -3.55 3.06 8.22
N VAL A 65 -2.49 2.39 8.66
CA VAL A 65 -2.50 1.56 9.88
C VAL A 65 -2.83 2.41 11.10
N SER A 66 -2.21 3.58 11.22
CA SER A 66 -2.42 4.49 12.35
C SER A 66 -3.88 4.95 12.43
N ASP A 67 -4.47 5.30 11.28
CA ASP A 67 -5.87 5.71 11.21
C ASP A 67 -6.85 4.56 11.52
N SER A 68 -6.57 3.35 11.01
CA SER A 68 -7.50 2.22 11.13
C SER A 68 -7.47 1.57 12.51
N PHE A 69 -6.33 1.60 13.20
CA PHE A 69 -6.15 0.95 14.50
C PHE A 69 -6.32 1.89 15.71
N LEU A 70 -6.72 3.15 15.50
CA LEU A 70 -6.90 4.13 16.58
C LEU A 70 -8.03 3.74 17.56
N ASP A 71 -9.21 3.36 17.05
CA ASP A 71 -10.43 3.14 17.85
C ASP A 71 -11.10 1.80 17.52
N THR A 72 -10.37 0.70 17.68
CA THR A 72 -10.82 -0.64 17.27
C THR A 72 -11.96 -1.22 18.12
N THR A 73 -12.17 -0.72 19.34
CA THR A 73 -13.16 -1.28 20.27
C THR A 73 -14.52 -0.59 20.20
N VAL A 74 -14.59 0.64 19.69
CA VAL A 74 -15.81 1.45 19.74
C VAL A 74 -16.98 0.81 18.98
N PRO A 75 -16.82 0.31 17.74
CA PRO A 75 -17.94 -0.29 17.00
C PRO A 75 -18.55 -1.50 17.71
N LEU A 76 -17.73 -2.33 18.37
CA LEU A 76 -18.20 -3.48 19.14
C LEU A 76 -18.96 -3.06 20.41
N LEU A 77 -18.45 -2.05 21.13
CA LEU A 77 -19.10 -1.54 22.35
C LEU A 77 -20.48 -0.95 22.05
N VAL A 78 -20.62 -0.20 20.95
CA VAL A 78 -21.90 0.37 20.53
C VAL A 78 -22.91 -0.74 20.17
N LEU A 79 -22.44 -1.79 19.47
CA LEU A 79 -23.26 -2.97 19.16
C LEU A 79 -23.73 -3.70 20.43
N ILE A 80 -22.82 -3.96 21.38
CA ILE A 80 -23.15 -4.58 22.67
C ILE A 80 -24.18 -3.75 23.43
N GLU A 81 -24.02 -2.43 23.46
CA GLU A 81 -24.95 -1.55 24.19
C GLU A 81 -26.34 -1.52 23.54
N ALA A 82 -26.44 -1.53 22.20
CA ALA A 82 -27.72 -1.68 21.51
C ALA A 82 -28.40 -3.03 21.83
N ALA A 83 -27.61 -4.11 21.88
CA ALA A 83 -28.09 -5.44 22.25
C ALA A 83 -28.61 -5.50 23.69
N LYS A 84 -27.87 -4.95 24.65
CA LYS A 84 -28.27 -4.88 26.06
C LYS A 84 -29.59 -4.13 26.28
N ASN A 85 -29.89 -3.14 25.45
CA ASN A 85 -31.11 -2.35 25.52
C ASN A 85 -32.25 -2.87 24.63
N GLY A 86 -32.08 -4.01 23.95
CA GLY A 86 -33.10 -4.61 23.09
C GLY A 86 -33.44 -3.78 21.84
N ARG A 87 -32.52 -2.94 21.35
CA ARG A 87 -32.75 -2.04 20.20
C ARG A 87 -32.53 -2.77 18.87
N GLU A 88 -33.42 -3.71 18.54
CA GLU A 88 -33.27 -4.64 17.39
C GLU A 88 -32.98 -3.97 16.04
N LYS A 89 -33.56 -2.80 15.77
CA LYS A 89 -33.30 -2.05 14.53
C LYS A 89 -31.85 -1.57 14.47
N GLU A 90 -31.37 -0.95 15.55
CA GLU A 90 -30.01 -0.44 15.66
C GLU A 90 -28.97 -1.56 15.70
N ILE A 91 -29.28 -2.71 16.30
CA ILE A 91 -28.38 -3.87 16.32
C ILE A 91 -27.98 -4.28 14.89
N LYS A 92 -28.92 -4.30 13.95
CA LYS A 92 -28.63 -4.66 12.54
C LYS A 92 -27.71 -3.63 11.88
N GLU A 93 -27.93 -2.35 12.14
CA GLU A 93 -27.10 -1.26 11.61
C GLU A 93 -25.68 -1.30 12.21
N TYR A 94 -25.57 -1.44 13.54
CA TYR A 94 -24.28 -1.51 14.22
C TYR A 94 -23.50 -2.79 13.91
N ALA A 95 -24.19 -3.92 13.68
CA ALA A 95 -23.53 -5.14 13.21
C ALA A 95 -22.91 -4.95 11.82
N ALA A 96 -23.59 -4.25 10.91
CA ALA A 96 -23.04 -3.91 9.60
C ALA A 96 -21.82 -3.00 9.72
N ILE A 97 -21.88 -1.97 10.57
CA ILE A 97 -20.75 -1.05 10.84
C ILE A 97 -19.56 -1.81 11.45
N PHE A 98 -19.80 -2.68 12.44
CA PHE A 98 -18.75 -3.51 13.04
C PHE A 98 -18.08 -4.43 12.02
N ARG A 99 -18.88 -5.06 11.15
CA ARG A 99 -18.37 -5.90 10.07
C ARG A 99 -17.54 -5.11 9.06
N GLU A 100 -18.00 -3.93 8.64
CA GLU A 100 -17.25 -3.06 7.73
C GLU A 100 -15.91 -2.61 8.35
N HIS A 101 -15.94 -2.20 9.63
CA HIS A 101 -14.73 -1.86 10.36
C HIS A 101 -13.74 -3.03 10.39
N THR A 102 -14.23 -4.25 10.66
CA THR A 102 -13.42 -5.46 10.68
C THR A 102 -12.82 -5.78 9.31
N SER A 103 -13.60 -5.67 8.23
CA SER A 103 -13.13 -5.82 6.84
C SER A 103 -11.99 -4.84 6.54
N ARG A 104 -12.13 -3.59 6.98
CA ARG A 104 -11.09 -2.57 6.80
C ARG A 104 -9.78 -2.93 7.52
N LEU A 105 -9.86 -3.43 8.76
CA LEU A 105 -8.66 -3.88 9.49
C LEU A 105 -7.92 -4.99 8.74
N VAL A 106 -8.67 -5.93 8.16
CA VAL A 106 -8.11 -7.04 7.37
C VAL A 106 -7.46 -6.53 6.08
N GLU A 107 -8.12 -5.63 5.35
CA GLU A 107 -7.56 -5.01 4.14
C GLU A 107 -6.24 -4.29 4.43
N VAL A 108 -6.18 -3.52 5.51
CA VAL A 108 -4.97 -2.79 5.93
C VAL A 108 -3.85 -3.75 6.32
N ALA A 109 -4.17 -4.83 7.04
CA ALA A 109 -3.22 -5.88 7.38
C ALA A 109 -2.63 -6.56 6.12
N ASN A 110 -3.48 -6.85 5.14
CA ASN A 110 -3.06 -7.45 3.87
C ASN A 110 -2.19 -6.49 3.04
N LEU A 111 -2.52 -5.20 3.01
CA LEU A 111 -1.71 -4.19 2.36
C LEU A 111 -0.32 -4.08 3.02
N ALA A 112 -0.26 -4.07 4.35
CA ALA A 112 1.00 -4.09 5.10
C ALA A 112 1.84 -5.33 4.77
N CYS A 113 1.20 -6.51 4.67
CA CYS A 113 1.87 -7.74 4.26
C CYS A 113 2.47 -7.65 2.84
N SER A 114 1.76 -7.04 1.89
CA SER A 114 2.21 -6.92 0.49
C SER A 114 3.52 -6.12 0.34
N MET A 115 3.87 -5.30 1.34
CA MET A 115 5.05 -4.43 1.33
C MET A 115 6.13 -4.83 2.34
N SER A 116 5.87 -5.89 3.10
CA SER A 116 6.82 -6.47 4.04
C SER A 116 7.72 -7.48 3.33
N THR A 117 8.96 -7.62 3.81
CA THR A 117 9.87 -8.72 3.45
C THR A 117 10.10 -9.67 4.63
N ASN A 118 9.37 -9.48 5.74
CA ASN A 118 9.43 -10.32 6.92
C ASN A 118 8.41 -11.46 6.80
N GLU A 119 8.86 -12.61 6.32
CA GLU A 119 8.02 -13.79 6.05
C GLU A 119 7.28 -14.29 7.31
N ASP A 120 7.95 -14.36 8.45
CA ASP A 120 7.33 -14.84 9.69
C ASP A 120 6.29 -13.84 10.21
N GLY A 121 6.60 -12.54 10.12
CA GLY A 121 5.63 -11.49 10.42
C GLY A 121 4.40 -11.54 9.51
N ILE A 122 4.60 -11.76 8.20
CA ILE A 122 3.50 -11.90 7.24
C ILE A 122 2.60 -13.08 7.59
N LYS A 123 3.18 -14.24 7.95
CA LYS A 123 2.39 -15.43 8.34
C LYS A 123 1.53 -15.15 9.57
N ILE A 124 2.12 -14.55 10.60
CA ILE A 124 1.40 -14.23 11.84
C ILE A 124 0.23 -13.28 11.55
N VAL A 125 0.47 -12.20 10.80
CA VAL A 125 -0.55 -11.22 10.46
C VAL A 125 -1.68 -11.85 9.63
N ARG A 126 -1.36 -12.69 8.65
CA ARG A 126 -2.38 -13.41 7.86
C ARG A 126 -3.22 -14.36 8.69
N VAL A 127 -2.60 -15.10 9.62
CA VAL A 127 -3.34 -15.99 10.53
C VAL A 127 -4.29 -15.17 11.41
N ALA A 128 -3.82 -14.05 11.97
CA ALA A 128 -4.65 -13.17 12.79
C ALA A 128 -5.80 -12.54 11.99
N ALA A 129 -5.54 -12.08 10.76
CA ALA A 129 -6.55 -11.52 9.87
C ALA A 129 -7.62 -12.56 9.51
N ASN A 130 -7.22 -13.78 9.14
CA ASN A 130 -8.16 -14.87 8.87
C ASN A 130 -8.99 -15.21 10.12
N HIS A 131 -8.36 -15.24 11.30
CA HIS A 131 -9.09 -15.49 12.54
C HIS A 131 -10.15 -14.41 12.80
N LEU A 132 -9.79 -13.15 12.58
CA LEU A 132 -10.69 -12.01 12.70
C LEU A 132 -11.90 -12.13 11.76
N GLU A 133 -11.68 -12.51 10.49
CA GLU A 133 -12.79 -12.77 9.53
C GLU A 133 -13.71 -13.91 9.99
N THR A 134 -13.16 -14.98 10.57
CA THR A 134 -13.94 -16.13 11.05
C THR A 134 -14.70 -15.86 12.35
N LEU A 135 -14.19 -14.96 13.20
CA LEU A 135 -14.81 -14.59 14.46
C LEU A 135 -15.90 -13.54 14.29
N CYS A 136 -15.72 -12.60 13.36
CA CYS A 136 -16.65 -11.49 13.15
C CYS A 136 -18.14 -11.88 12.99
N PRO A 137 -18.51 -12.99 12.32
CA PRO A 137 -19.92 -13.38 12.18
C PRO A 137 -20.48 -14.20 13.37
N GLN A 138 -19.68 -14.58 14.37
CA GLN A 138 -20.12 -15.36 15.54
C GLN A 138 -20.70 -14.47 16.64
#